data_AF-A0AAW2YGQ2-F1
#
_entry.id   AF-A0AAW2YGQ2-F1
#
_cell.length_a   1.000
_cell.length_b   1.000
_cell.length_c   1.000
_cell.angle_alpha   90.00
_cell.angle_beta   90.00
_cell.angle_gamma   90.00
#
_symmetry.space_group_name_H-M   'P 1'
#
loop_
_entity.id
_entity.type
_entity.pdbx_description
1 polymer ?
#
loop_
_entity_poly.entity_id
_entity_poly.type
_entity_poly.pdbx_seq_one_letter_code
_entity_poly.pdbx_strand_id
1 'polypeptide(L)'
;MAKKLSDQYFYLDGLAQQQTRDGLPLYFTDGQYEAVLVERLSKGFGAELPIGYLLDAYKRASEELSKEENKTEPIESRVNKIKEIKRLIVSYAGILLTNPDMFPMPQTPADKSGPLQLTSYLIEDKVPDDFLSTFAERFKDEDTLEEVFAPIYTQLSHLVRNMTMLDKYMPVVNALLRITKPIPLATALVNHKDFFSRIPNGSSMEQTSILGPFFRLSCYYEQPRVGDHYFG
;
A
#
# COMPACT_ATOMS: atom_id res chain seq x y z
N MET A 1 20.12 7.35 -2.68
CA MET A 1 19.88 8.54 -1.84
C MET A 1 18.38 8.79 -1.82
N ALA A 2 17.71 8.39 -0.73
CA ALA A 2 16.28 8.60 -0.57
C ALA A 2 16.04 10.10 -0.30
N LYS A 3 15.30 10.76 -1.19
CA LYS A 3 14.82 12.12 -0.98
C LYS A 3 13.83 12.05 0.19
N LYS A 4 14.25 12.48 1.39
CA LYS A 4 13.32 12.77 2.48
C LYS A 4 12.22 13.66 1.90
N LEU A 5 10.94 13.29 2.03
CA LEU A 5 9.88 14.28 1.93
C LEU A 5 10.25 15.41 2.90
N SER A 6 10.24 16.64 2.40
CA SER A 6 10.68 17.84 3.11
C SER A 6 10.17 17.86 4.55
N ASP A 7 11.01 18.28 5.50
CA ASP A 7 10.67 18.61 6.90
C ASP A 7 9.72 19.85 6.99
N GLN A 8 8.75 19.94 6.09
CA GLN A 8 7.79 21.02 5.98
C GLN A 8 6.56 20.65 6.80
N TYR A 9 6.45 21.25 7.98
CA TYR A 9 5.25 21.17 8.80
C TYR A 9 4.09 21.88 8.09
N PHE A 10 2.91 21.26 8.11
CA PHE A 10 1.68 21.84 7.58
C PHE A 10 0.83 22.39 8.72
N TYR A 11 0.47 23.67 8.61
CA TYR A 11 -0.45 24.28 9.57
C TYR A 11 -1.87 23.78 9.35
N LEU A 12 -2.52 23.32 10.42
CA LEU A 12 -3.90 22.84 10.44
C LEU A 12 -4.81 23.96 10.96
N ASP A 13 -5.31 24.79 10.04
CA ASP A 13 -6.09 25.98 10.35
C ASP A 13 -7.50 25.63 10.81
N GLY A 14 -8.10 24.53 10.31
CA GLY A 14 -9.41 24.07 10.73
C GLY A 14 -9.40 23.65 12.20
N LEU A 15 -8.46 22.77 12.58
CA LEU A 15 -8.30 22.33 13.95
C LEU A 15 -7.91 23.48 14.88
N ALA A 16 -7.03 24.38 14.43
CA ALA A 16 -6.65 25.55 15.23
C ALA A 16 -7.84 26.49 15.49
N GLN A 17 -8.70 26.72 14.49
CA GLN A 17 -9.91 27.50 14.64
C GLN A 17 -10.92 26.81 15.57
N GLN A 18 -11.08 25.49 15.45
CA GLN A 18 -11.95 24.71 16.34
C GLN A 18 -11.47 24.80 17.78
N GLN A 19 -10.17 24.57 18.04
CA GLN A 19 -9.60 24.67 19.38
C GLN A 19 -9.74 26.07 19.96
N THR A 20 -9.49 27.11 19.16
CA THR A 20 -9.65 28.51 19.59
C THR A 20 -11.11 28.82 19.95
N ARG A 21 -12.06 28.31 19.16
CA ARG A 21 -13.50 28.44 19.42
C ARG A 21 -13.93 27.72 20.71
N ASP A 22 -13.36 26.55 20.95
CA ASP A 22 -13.66 25.72 22.12
C ASP A 22 -12.91 26.19 23.38
N GLY A 23 -12.10 27.27 23.28
CA GLY A 23 -11.28 27.80 24.36
C GLY A 23 -10.16 26.86 24.81
N LEU A 24 -9.81 25.88 23.96
CA LEU A 24 -8.77 24.90 24.21
C LEU A 24 -7.40 25.43 23.77
N PRO A 25 -6.31 25.05 24.47
CA PRO A 25 -4.98 25.43 24.05
C PRO A 25 -4.58 24.72 22.75
N LEU A 26 -3.75 25.39 21.93
CA LEU A 26 -3.22 24.88 20.65
C LEU A 26 -2.11 23.83 20.86
N TYR A 27 -2.41 22.80 21.65
CA TYR A 27 -1.54 21.63 21.84
C TYR A 27 -2.19 20.40 21.22
N PHE A 28 -1.35 19.46 20.81
CA PHE A 28 -1.81 18.14 20.40
C PHE A 28 -2.25 17.36 21.66
N THR A 29 -3.55 17.13 21.80
CA THR A 29 -4.10 16.39 22.94
C THR A 29 -4.54 14.98 22.56
N ASP A 30 -4.62 14.11 23.56
CA ASP A 30 -5.17 12.77 23.40
C ASP A 30 -6.60 12.86 22.81
N GLY A 31 -6.91 11.99 21.84
CA GLY A 31 -8.19 11.97 21.13
C GLY A 31 -8.29 12.85 19.89
N GLN A 32 -7.28 13.67 19.58
CA GLN A 32 -7.26 14.51 18.35
C GLN A 32 -6.59 13.83 17.15
N TYR A 33 -6.13 12.58 17.30
CA TYR A 33 -5.36 11.86 16.27
C TYR A 33 -6.11 11.77 14.94
N GLU A 34 -7.40 11.47 15.02
CA GLU A 34 -8.27 11.33 13.85
C GLU A 34 -8.53 12.68 13.19
N ALA A 35 -8.87 13.70 13.97
CA ALA A 35 -9.10 15.04 13.45
C ALA A 35 -7.86 15.59 12.71
N VAL A 36 -6.66 15.37 13.26
CA VAL A 36 -5.39 15.74 12.61
C VAL A 36 -5.19 14.98 11.31
N LEU A 37 -5.45 13.67 11.30
CA LEU A 37 -5.28 12.85 10.10
C LEU A 37 -6.26 13.25 9.00
N VAL A 38 -7.54 13.40 9.34
CA VAL A 38 -8.62 13.82 8.43
C VAL A 38 -8.33 15.18 7.84
N GLU A 39 -8.04 16.18 8.68
CA GLU A 39 -7.77 17.53 8.16
C GLU A 39 -6.56 17.53 7.23
N ARG A 40 -5.50 16.79 7.60
CA ARG A 40 -4.32 16.71 6.74
C ARG A 40 -4.63 16.07 5.39
N LEU A 41 -5.42 14.99 5.36
CA LEU A 41 -5.84 14.34 4.12
C LEU A 41 -6.75 15.25 3.29
N SER A 42 -7.69 15.95 3.92
CA SER A 42 -8.64 16.87 3.28
C SER A 42 -8.01 18.10 2.63
N LYS A 43 -6.81 18.49 3.04
CA LYS A 43 -6.05 19.58 2.38
C LYS A 43 -5.42 19.17 1.04
N GLY A 44 -5.34 17.86 0.77
CA GLY A 44 -4.67 17.33 -0.42
C GLY A 44 -3.14 17.42 -0.35
N PHE A 45 -2.49 16.90 -1.39
CA PHE A 45 -1.03 16.72 -1.45
C PHE A 45 -0.42 17.23 -2.77
N GLY A 46 -1.13 18.10 -3.49
CA GLY A 46 -0.68 18.60 -4.78
C GLY A 46 -0.51 17.46 -5.79
N ALA A 47 0.73 17.16 -6.18
CA ALA A 47 1.05 16.09 -7.12
C ALA A 47 1.31 14.72 -6.46
N GLU A 48 1.44 14.67 -5.13
CA GLU A 48 1.72 13.43 -4.40
C GLU A 48 0.44 12.65 -4.08
N LEU A 49 0.56 11.31 -4.00
CA LEU A 49 -0.56 10.45 -3.66
C LEU A 49 -0.79 10.44 -2.14
N PRO A 50 -2.04 10.58 -1.65
CA PRO A 50 -2.33 10.55 -0.22
C PRO A 50 -1.88 9.25 0.46
N ILE A 51 -1.88 8.11 -0.24
CA ILE A 51 -1.38 6.84 0.31
C ILE A 51 0.11 6.94 0.70
N GLY A 52 0.90 7.72 -0.03
CA GLY A 52 2.33 7.90 0.26
C GLY A 52 2.53 8.54 1.63
N TYR A 53 1.75 9.58 1.93
CA TYR A 53 1.75 10.20 3.24
C TYR A 53 1.36 9.23 4.36
N LEU A 54 0.34 8.39 4.15
CA LEU A 54 -0.08 7.39 5.12
C LEU A 54 1.01 6.34 5.38
N LEU A 55 1.69 5.86 4.33
CA LEU A 55 2.81 4.93 4.46
C LEU A 55 3.99 5.56 5.20
N ASP A 56 4.33 6.82 4.91
CA ASP A 56 5.40 7.54 5.60
C ASP A 56 5.04 7.87 7.06
N ALA A 57 3.78 8.20 7.33
CA ALA A 57 3.27 8.38 8.69
C ALA A 57 3.34 7.07 9.47
N TYR A 58 2.92 5.96 8.86
CA TYR A 58 3.00 4.63 9.46
C TYR A 58 4.43 4.23 9.75
N LYS A 59 5.35 4.45 8.81
CA LYS A 59 6.78 4.18 8.98
C LYS A 59 7.36 4.93 10.18
N ARG A 60 7.10 6.25 10.27
CA ARG A 60 7.53 7.07 11.42
C ARG A 60 6.93 6.56 12.74
N ALA A 61 5.66 6.17 12.73
CA ALA A 61 5.02 5.61 13.92
C ALA A 61 5.62 4.25 14.32
N SER A 62 5.97 3.37 13.37
CA SER A 62 6.68 2.11 13.63
C SER A 62 8.08 2.34 14.20
N GLU A 63 8.82 3.32 13.67
CA GLU A 63 10.15 3.69 14.18
C GLU A 63 10.06 4.25 15.61
N GLU A 64 9.10 5.13 15.90
CA GLU A 64 8.89 5.67 17.24
C GLU A 64 8.40 4.61 18.24
N LEU A 65 7.56 3.68 17.79
CA LEU A 65 7.12 2.54 18.60
C LEU A 65 8.31 1.69 19.00
N SER A 66 9.15 1.30 18.04
CA SER A 66 10.34 0.50 18.29
C SER A 66 11.32 1.20 19.22
N LYS A 67 11.53 2.51 19.05
CA LYS A 67 12.36 3.30 19.97
C LYS A 67 11.82 3.31 21.39
N GLU A 68 10.51 3.41 21.57
CA GLU A 68 9.91 3.44 22.90
C GLU A 68 9.95 2.06 23.57
N GLU A 69 9.63 0.99 22.84
CA GLU A 69 9.63 -0.38 23.34
C GLU A 69 11.05 -0.87 23.70
N ASN A 70 12.10 -0.37 23.03
CA ASN A 70 13.49 -0.72 23.30
C ASN A 70 14.16 0.06 24.44
N LYS A 71 13.44 0.96 25.13
CA LYS A 71 13.98 1.67 26.30
C LYS A 71 14.10 0.73 27.50
N THR A 72 15.01 1.04 28.42
CA THR A 72 15.16 0.34 29.70
C THR A 72 13.86 0.37 30.51
N GLU A 73 13.15 1.50 30.48
CA GLU A 73 11.84 1.70 31.09
C GLU A 73 10.87 2.25 30.02
N PRO A 74 10.16 1.37 29.30
CA PRO A 74 9.20 1.80 28.29
C PRO A 74 7.98 2.43 28.95
N ILE A 75 7.55 3.59 28.43
CA ILE A 75 6.34 4.25 28.94
C ILE A 75 5.12 3.63 28.26
N GLU A 76 4.41 2.75 28.97
CA GLU A 76 3.26 2.00 28.44
C GLU A 76 2.18 2.90 27.82
N SER A 77 1.89 4.04 28.45
CA SER A 77 0.91 4.99 27.91
C SER A 77 1.33 5.58 26.55
N ARG A 78 2.63 5.79 26.31
CA ARG A 78 3.14 6.27 25.02
C ARG A 78 3.11 5.16 23.97
N VAL A 79 3.49 3.94 24.35
CA VAL A 79 3.40 2.75 23.49
C VAL A 79 1.97 2.56 22.99
N ASN A 80 0.98 2.62 23.90
CA ASN A 80 -0.43 2.47 23.56
C ASN A 80 -0.94 3.56 22.61
N LYS A 81 -0.55 4.82 22.84
CA LYS A 81 -0.88 5.94 21.94
C LYS A 81 -0.30 5.74 20.53
N ILE A 82 0.96 5.31 20.43
CA ILE A 82 1.58 5.06 19.12
C ILE A 82 0.88 3.89 18.40
N LYS A 83 0.53 2.81 19.12
CA LYS A 83 -0.24 1.68 18.57
C LYS A 83 -1.61 2.13 18.05
N GLU A 84 -2.30 3.00 18.78
CA GLU A 84 -3.56 3.59 18.35
C GLU A 84 -3.41 4.42 17.06
N ILE A 85 -2.40 5.29 16.99
CA ILE A 85 -2.09 6.08 15.79
C ILE A 85 -1.80 5.17 14.60
N LYS A 86 -1.00 4.11 14.77
CA LYS A 86 -0.74 3.11 13.71
C LYS A 86 -2.03 2.47 13.21
N ARG A 87 -2.92 2.04 14.13
CA ARG A 87 -4.21 1.44 13.79
C ARG A 87 -5.10 2.41 13.01
N LEU A 88 -5.08 3.68 13.39
CA LEU A 88 -5.84 4.73 12.73
C LEU A 88 -5.34 4.97 11.30
N ILE A 89 -4.02 5.08 11.11
CA ILE A 89 -3.40 5.24 9.79
C ILE A 89 -3.79 4.08 8.86
N VAL A 90 -3.75 2.85 9.35
CA VAL A 90 -4.16 1.66 8.58
C VAL A 90 -5.65 1.70 8.23
N SER A 91 -6.49 2.12 9.17
CA SER A 91 -7.94 2.22 8.94
C SER A 91 -8.25 3.27 7.86
N TYR A 92 -7.60 4.43 7.93
CA TYR A 92 -7.74 5.48 6.91
C TYR A 92 -7.10 5.11 5.58
N ALA A 93 -6.05 4.29 5.56
CA ALA A 93 -5.54 3.72 4.32
C ALA A 93 -6.58 2.82 3.65
N GLY A 94 -7.28 1.97 4.42
CA GLY A 94 -8.39 1.17 3.89
C GLY A 94 -9.48 2.05 3.28
N ILE A 95 -9.94 3.04 4.05
CA ILE A 95 -10.97 4.00 3.60
C ILE A 95 -10.56 4.75 2.33
N LEU A 96 -9.31 5.25 2.26
CA LEU A 96 -8.78 5.95 1.09
C LEU A 96 -8.75 5.05 -0.16
N LEU A 97 -8.41 3.78 0.02
CA LEU A 97 -8.26 2.84 -1.10
C LEU A 97 -9.63 2.34 -1.60
N THR A 98 -10.63 2.19 -0.73
CA THR A 98 -12.00 1.79 -1.12
C THR A 98 -12.87 2.98 -1.57
N ASN A 99 -12.67 4.15 -0.98
CA ASN A 99 -13.43 5.37 -1.29
C ASN A 99 -12.51 6.48 -1.83
N PRO A 100 -12.09 6.41 -3.11
CA PRO A 100 -11.14 7.37 -3.69
C PRO A 100 -11.66 8.81 -3.73
N ASP A 101 -12.97 9.02 -3.73
CA ASP A 101 -13.60 10.36 -3.79
C ASP A 101 -13.65 11.06 -2.41
N MET A 102 -13.24 10.38 -1.33
CA MET A 102 -13.33 10.94 0.04
C MET A 102 -12.32 12.06 0.29
N PHE A 103 -11.16 12.03 -0.36
CA PHE A 103 -10.10 13.01 -0.17
C PHE A 103 -9.64 13.60 -1.51
N PRO A 104 -9.12 14.83 -1.54
CA PRO A 104 -8.62 15.42 -2.78
C PRO A 104 -7.48 14.59 -3.38
N MET A 105 -7.70 14.09 -4.58
CA MET A 105 -6.71 13.38 -5.37
C MET A 105 -6.00 14.34 -6.34
N PRO A 106 -4.72 14.11 -6.67
CA PRO A 106 -4.12 14.80 -7.81
C PRO A 106 -4.90 14.45 -9.08
N GLN A 107 -4.68 15.20 -10.17
CA GLN A 107 -5.08 14.73 -11.49
C GLN A 107 -4.20 13.53 -11.89
N THR A 108 -4.51 12.37 -11.32
CA THR A 108 -3.82 11.11 -11.57
C THR A 108 -4.44 10.41 -12.77
N PRO A 109 -3.63 9.72 -13.58
CA PRO A 109 -4.19 8.79 -14.53
C PRO A 109 -4.91 7.65 -13.78
N ALA A 110 -5.87 7.00 -14.44
CA ALA A 110 -6.75 6.01 -13.80
C ALA A 110 -5.99 4.84 -13.14
N ASP A 111 -4.76 4.57 -13.57
CA ASP A 111 -3.83 3.57 -13.04
C ASP A 111 -3.25 3.91 -11.65
N LYS A 112 -3.54 5.09 -11.10
CA LYS A 112 -3.09 5.57 -9.78
C LYS A 112 -4.24 6.09 -8.91
N SER A 113 -5.42 5.53 -9.07
CA SER A 113 -6.60 5.82 -8.22
C SER A 113 -7.03 4.60 -7.42
N GLY A 114 -7.81 4.84 -6.35
CA GLY A 114 -8.35 3.79 -5.48
C GLY A 114 -7.26 2.82 -5.00
N PRO A 115 -7.48 1.49 -5.09
CA PRO A 115 -6.50 0.51 -4.62
C PRO A 115 -5.18 0.52 -5.38
N LEU A 116 -5.20 0.94 -6.66
CA LEU A 116 -4.01 0.93 -7.51
C LEU A 116 -2.93 1.93 -7.06
N GLN A 117 -3.29 2.91 -6.22
CA GLN A 117 -2.35 3.80 -5.56
C GLN A 117 -1.23 3.05 -4.83
N LEU A 118 -1.52 1.87 -4.26
CA LEU A 118 -0.53 1.08 -3.51
C LEU A 118 0.47 0.36 -4.43
N THR A 119 0.11 0.14 -5.70
CA THR A 119 0.89 -0.68 -6.66
C THR A 119 2.30 -0.14 -6.86
N SER A 120 2.46 1.17 -7.06
CA SER A 120 3.80 1.76 -7.27
C SER A 120 4.67 1.63 -6.03
N TYR A 121 4.11 1.83 -4.84
CA TYR A 121 4.84 1.71 -3.58
C TYR A 121 5.24 0.26 -3.28
N LEU A 122 4.40 -0.70 -3.67
CA LEU A 122 4.74 -2.11 -3.61
C LEU A 122 5.92 -2.40 -4.54
N ILE A 123 5.82 -2.08 -5.83
CA ILE A 123 6.89 -2.35 -6.81
C ILE A 123 8.21 -1.69 -6.39
N GLU A 124 8.17 -0.47 -5.88
CA GLU A 124 9.35 0.30 -5.46
C GLU A 124 9.89 -0.06 -4.06
N ASP A 125 9.26 -0.99 -3.35
CA ASP A 125 9.68 -1.36 -1.97
C ASP A 125 9.65 -0.21 -0.97
N LYS A 126 8.54 0.52 -0.99
CA LYS A 126 8.26 1.66 -0.12
C LYS A 126 7.15 1.40 0.89
N VAL A 127 6.57 0.21 0.90
CA VAL A 127 5.59 -0.20 1.90
C VAL A 127 6.32 -0.71 3.14
N PRO A 128 6.05 -0.18 4.35
CA PRO A 128 6.70 -0.65 5.58
C PRO A 128 6.44 -2.15 5.83
N ASP A 129 7.44 -2.85 6.37
CA ASP A 129 7.45 -4.32 6.48
C ASP A 129 6.23 -4.92 7.18
N ASP A 130 5.74 -4.27 8.25
CA ASP A 130 4.60 -4.71 9.05
C ASP A 130 3.26 -4.06 8.64
N PHE A 131 3.26 -3.18 7.63
CA PHE A 131 2.05 -2.50 7.19
C PHE A 131 1.04 -3.50 6.61
N LEU A 132 1.48 -4.38 5.70
CA LEU A 132 0.58 -5.33 5.02
C LEU A 132 -0.02 -6.35 5.99
N SER A 133 0.76 -6.82 6.97
CA SER A 133 0.24 -7.73 8.00
C SER A 133 -0.73 -7.00 8.93
N THR A 134 -0.45 -5.76 9.32
CA THR A 134 -1.37 -4.95 10.14
C THR A 134 -2.65 -4.63 9.38
N PHE A 135 -2.55 -4.32 8.08
CA PHE A 135 -3.70 -4.09 7.21
C PHE A 135 -4.55 -5.34 7.08
N ALA A 136 -3.92 -6.49 6.80
CA ALA A 136 -4.59 -7.78 6.71
C ALA A 136 -5.33 -8.13 8.00
N GLU A 137 -4.68 -7.99 9.16
CA GLU A 137 -5.29 -8.29 10.46
C GLU A 137 -6.45 -7.33 10.79
N ARG A 138 -6.32 -6.05 10.42
CA ARG A 138 -7.36 -5.03 10.68
C ARG A 138 -8.66 -5.33 9.95
N PHE A 139 -8.55 -5.84 8.72
CA PHE A 139 -9.66 -6.00 7.78
C PHE A 139 -10.00 -7.47 7.47
N LYS A 140 -9.48 -8.42 8.25
CA LYS A 140 -9.64 -9.88 7.99
C LYS A 140 -11.09 -10.36 7.97
N ASP A 141 -11.97 -9.69 8.70
CA ASP A 141 -13.39 -10.04 8.83
C ASP A 141 -14.28 -9.19 7.90
N GLU A 142 -13.68 -8.43 6.97
CA GLU A 142 -14.35 -7.50 6.07
C GLU A 142 -14.00 -7.83 4.60
N ASP A 143 -14.91 -7.52 3.67
CA ASP A 143 -14.67 -7.69 2.22
C ASP A 143 -13.60 -6.72 1.65
N THR A 144 -13.17 -5.75 2.47
CA THR A 144 -12.16 -4.73 2.17
C THR A 144 -10.86 -5.32 1.60
N LEU A 145 -10.44 -6.51 2.05
CA LEU A 145 -9.21 -7.13 1.53
C LEU A 145 -9.34 -7.51 0.05
N GLU A 146 -10.46 -8.10 -0.36
CA GLU A 146 -10.68 -8.49 -1.75
C GLU A 146 -10.90 -7.25 -2.63
N GLU A 147 -11.65 -6.27 -2.13
CA GLU A 147 -11.90 -4.99 -2.82
C GLU A 147 -10.59 -4.24 -3.13
N VAL A 148 -9.66 -4.21 -2.17
CA VAL A 148 -8.38 -3.51 -2.32
C VAL A 148 -7.38 -4.34 -3.13
N PHE A 149 -7.21 -5.63 -2.82
CA PHE A 149 -6.10 -6.38 -3.39
C PHE A 149 -6.42 -7.05 -4.73
N ALA A 150 -7.68 -7.34 -5.08
CA ALA A 150 -8.02 -7.93 -6.38
C ALA A 150 -7.58 -7.05 -7.59
N PRO A 151 -7.82 -5.73 -7.58
CA PRO A 151 -7.31 -4.84 -8.63
C PRO A 151 -5.78 -4.80 -8.66
N ILE A 152 -5.11 -4.87 -7.50
CA ILE A 152 -3.64 -4.86 -7.41
C ILE A 152 -3.07 -6.15 -8.02
N TYR A 153 -3.60 -7.33 -7.69
CA TYR A 153 -3.18 -8.60 -8.30
C TYR A 153 -3.33 -8.56 -9.82
N THR A 154 -4.48 -8.07 -10.29
CA THR A 154 -4.78 -7.93 -11.73
C THR A 154 -3.76 -7.02 -12.39
N GLN A 155 -3.46 -5.86 -11.79
CA GLN A 155 -2.49 -4.91 -12.32
C GLN A 155 -1.07 -5.50 -12.37
N LEU A 156 -0.61 -6.18 -11.32
CA LEU A 156 0.72 -6.81 -11.31
C LEU A 156 0.83 -7.91 -12.39
N SER A 157 -0.22 -8.71 -12.56
CA SER A 157 -0.29 -9.74 -13.60
C SER A 157 -0.22 -9.14 -15.01
N HIS A 158 -0.97 -8.06 -15.27
CA HIS A 158 -0.93 -7.33 -16.53
C HIS A 158 0.45 -6.72 -16.83
N LEU A 159 1.14 -6.19 -15.83
CA LEU A 159 2.49 -5.66 -16.00
C LEU A 159 3.46 -6.78 -16.43
N VAL A 160 3.46 -7.92 -15.74
CA VAL A 160 4.35 -9.04 -16.06
C VAL A 160 4.05 -9.67 -17.42
N ARG A 161 2.78 -9.71 -17.84
CA ARG A 161 2.38 -10.26 -19.14
C ARG A 161 3.10 -9.63 -20.33
N ASN A 162 3.50 -8.36 -20.20
CA ASN A 162 4.17 -7.60 -21.24
C ASN A 162 5.70 -7.52 -21.05
N MET A 163 6.25 -8.27 -20.09
CA MET A 163 7.68 -8.29 -19.77
C MET A 163 8.38 -9.54 -20.30
N THR A 164 9.69 -9.39 -20.49
CA THR A 164 10.65 -10.44 -20.84
C THR A 164 11.66 -10.61 -19.71
N MET A 165 12.48 -11.67 -19.77
CA MET A 165 13.60 -11.86 -18.82
C MET A 165 14.68 -10.77 -18.92
N LEU A 166 14.68 -9.96 -20.00
CA LEU A 166 15.59 -8.83 -20.17
C LEU A 166 15.06 -7.55 -19.49
N ASP A 167 13.77 -7.51 -19.17
CA ASP A 167 13.15 -6.38 -18.50
C ASP A 167 13.36 -6.43 -16.98
N LYS A 168 13.04 -5.33 -16.30
CA LYS A 168 13.08 -5.25 -14.84
C LYS A 168 11.82 -5.88 -14.22
N TYR A 169 11.66 -7.20 -14.38
CA TYR A 169 10.48 -7.94 -13.89
C TYR A 169 10.54 -8.24 -12.38
N MET A 170 11.74 -8.39 -11.80
CA MET A 170 11.93 -8.77 -10.38
C MET A 170 11.21 -7.85 -9.37
N PRO A 171 11.19 -6.51 -9.52
CA PRO A 171 10.42 -5.65 -8.64
C PRO A 171 8.92 -5.99 -8.59
N VAL A 172 8.33 -6.38 -9.72
CA VAL A 172 6.91 -6.76 -9.83
C VAL A 172 6.68 -8.14 -9.19
N VAL A 173 7.57 -9.10 -9.42
CA VAL A 173 7.54 -10.42 -8.75
C VAL A 173 7.67 -10.26 -7.23
N ASN A 174 8.62 -9.46 -6.77
CA ASN A 174 8.83 -9.19 -5.35
C ASN A 174 7.62 -8.48 -4.73
N ALA A 175 6.94 -7.61 -5.48
CA ALA A 175 5.68 -7.00 -5.04
C ALA A 175 4.61 -8.07 -4.76
N LEU A 176 4.41 -9.01 -5.70
CA LEU A 176 3.50 -10.15 -5.51
C LEU A 176 3.88 -10.97 -4.27
N LEU A 177 5.16 -11.34 -4.13
CA LEU A 177 5.63 -12.15 -2.99
C LEU A 177 5.38 -11.46 -1.64
N ARG A 178 5.54 -10.13 -1.56
CA ARG A 178 5.28 -9.36 -0.34
C ARG A 178 3.80 -9.31 0.01
N ILE A 179 2.91 -9.06 -0.96
CA ILE A 179 1.47 -9.03 -0.70
C ILE A 179 0.90 -10.41 -0.39
N THR A 180 1.52 -11.50 -0.83
CA THR A 180 1.09 -12.86 -0.48
C THR A 180 1.70 -13.40 0.82
N LYS A 181 2.56 -12.64 1.50
CA LYS A 181 3.19 -13.09 2.75
C LYS A 181 2.18 -13.16 3.90
N PRO A 182 1.28 -12.19 4.11
CA PRO A 182 0.19 -12.32 5.07
C PRO A 182 -0.86 -13.32 4.56
N ILE A 183 -1.24 -14.28 5.40
CA ILE A 183 -2.22 -15.34 5.04
C ILE A 183 -3.54 -14.77 4.49
N PRO A 184 -4.19 -13.76 5.12
CA PRO A 184 -5.46 -13.24 4.61
C PRO A 184 -5.36 -12.69 3.18
N LEU A 185 -4.22 -12.07 2.83
CA LEU A 185 -3.99 -11.55 1.48
C LEU A 185 -3.70 -12.68 0.49
N ALA A 186 -2.95 -13.71 0.90
CA ALA A 186 -2.78 -14.91 0.09
C ALA A 186 -4.12 -15.60 -0.21
N THR A 187 -5.03 -15.65 0.77
CA THR A 187 -6.40 -16.15 0.58
C THR A 187 -7.17 -15.29 -0.43
N ALA A 188 -7.09 -13.97 -0.34
CA ALA A 188 -7.71 -13.06 -1.31
C ALA A 188 -7.21 -13.29 -2.75
N LEU A 189 -5.91 -13.62 -2.92
CA LEU A 189 -5.37 -14.01 -4.22
C LEU A 189 -5.98 -15.31 -4.74
N VAL A 190 -6.12 -16.33 -3.90
CA VAL A 190 -6.69 -17.65 -4.29
C VAL A 190 -8.18 -17.53 -4.62
N ASN A 191 -8.90 -16.65 -3.92
CA ASN A 191 -10.31 -16.36 -4.18
C ASN A 191 -10.53 -15.47 -5.43
N HIS A 192 -9.45 -14.92 -6.00
CA HIS A 192 -9.56 -14.05 -7.17
C HIS A 192 -10.28 -14.77 -8.34
N LYS A 193 -11.21 -14.08 -8.99
CA LYS A 193 -12.03 -14.63 -10.10
C LYS A 193 -11.21 -15.27 -11.23
N ASP A 194 -10.01 -14.74 -11.47
CA ASP A 194 -9.09 -15.20 -12.52
C ASP A 194 -7.99 -16.13 -11.99
N PHE A 195 -8.07 -16.59 -10.73
CA PHE A 195 -7.13 -17.56 -10.17
C PHE A 195 -7.27 -18.92 -10.86
N PHE A 196 -8.51 -19.42 -10.95
CA PHE A 196 -8.90 -20.57 -11.76
C PHE A 196 -10.16 -20.24 -12.58
N SER A 197 -10.02 -19.39 -13.61
CA SER A 197 -11.10 -19.22 -14.57
C SER A 197 -11.28 -20.48 -15.42
N ARG A 198 -12.43 -20.65 -16.09
CA ARG A 198 -12.70 -21.80 -16.99
C ARG A 198 -11.82 -21.73 -18.24
N ILE A 199 -10.56 -22.09 -18.07
CA ILE A 199 -9.53 -21.96 -19.08
C ILE A 199 -9.55 -23.22 -19.96
N PRO A 200 -9.67 -23.08 -21.29
CA PRO A 200 -9.90 -24.22 -22.19
C PRO A 200 -8.65 -25.08 -22.41
N ASN A 201 -7.44 -24.53 -22.26
CA ASN A 201 -6.18 -25.23 -22.48
C ASN A 201 -4.99 -24.56 -21.75
N GLY A 202 -3.84 -25.25 -21.68
CA GLY A 202 -2.64 -24.78 -20.99
C GLY A 202 -2.08 -23.45 -21.51
N SER A 203 -2.09 -23.23 -22.83
CA SER A 203 -1.63 -21.95 -23.41
C SER A 203 -2.48 -20.76 -22.96
N SER A 204 -3.79 -20.96 -22.88
CA SER A 204 -4.70 -19.94 -22.34
C SER A 204 -4.42 -19.70 -20.85
N MET A 205 -4.08 -20.77 -20.09
CA MET A 205 -3.78 -20.69 -18.66
C MET A 205 -2.64 -19.74 -18.36
N GLU A 206 -1.57 -19.81 -19.16
CA GLU A 206 -0.39 -18.95 -19.01
C GLU A 206 -0.68 -17.46 -19.31
N GLN A 207 -1.77 -17.15 -20.02
CA GLN A 207 -2.07 -15.79 -20.45
C GLN A 207 -3.25 -15.14 -19.71
N THR A 208 -4.22 -15.94 -19.27
CA THR A 208 -5.48 -15.45 -18.72
C THR A 208 -5.64 -15.68 -17.23
N SER A 209 -4.87 -16.59 -16.63
CA SER A 209 -4.87 -16.76 -15.18
C SER A 209 -4.07 -15.65 -14.49
N ILE A 210 -4.40 -15.36 -13.23
CA ILE A 210 -3.74 -14.30 -12.46
C ILE A 210 -2.24 -14.57 -12.27
N LEU A 211 -1.85 -15.84 -12.10
CA LEU A 211 -0.46 -16.27 -11.91
C LEU A 211 0.25 -16.71 -13.20
N GLY A 212 -0.50 -16.98 -14.27
CA GLY A 212 0.04 -17.44 -15.55
C GLY A 212 1.21 -16.59 -16.06
N PRO A 213 1.04 -15.25 -16.15
CA PRO A 213 2.13 -14.37 -16.60
C PRO A 213 3.42 -14.48 -15.78
N PHE A 214 3.31 -14.66 -14.46
CA PHE A 214 4.48 -14.82 -13.59
C PHE A 214 5.23 -16.13 -13.84
N PHE A 215 4.52 -17.22 -14.17
CA PHE A 215 5.13 -18.50 -14.48
C PHE A 215 5.60 -18.64 -15.92
N ARG A 216 5.09 -17.80 -16.84
CA ARG A 216 5.52 -17.76 -18.25
C ARG A 216 6.89 -17.08 -18.43
N LEU A 217 7.31 -16.21 -17.50
CA LEU A 217 8.64 -15.60 -17.53
C LEU A 217 9.74 -16.67 -17.57
N SER A 218 10.28 -16.91 -18.75
CA SER A 218 11.26 -17.96 -19.01
C SER A 218 12.11 -17.62 -20.23
N CYS A 219 13.19 -18.37 -20.43
CA CYS A 219 14.11 -18.18 -21.54
C CYS A 219 13.71 -18.95 -22.83
N TYR A 220 12.49 -19.49 -22.90
CA TYR A 220 12.09 -20.44 -23.95
C TYR A 220 11.43 -19.77 -25.18
N TYR A 221 11.44 -20.52 -26.29
CA TYR A 221 11.14 -20.26 -27.72
C TYR A 221 10.45 -18.96 -28.17
N GLU A 222 9.52 -18.39 -27.41
CA GLU A 222 8.75 -17.20 -27.80
C GLU A 222 9.54 -15.89 -27.71
N GLN A 223 10.72 -15.91 -27.09
CA GLN A 223 11.58 -14.74 -26.94
C GLN A 223 13.02 -15.04 -27.40
N PRO A 224 13.28 -15.14 -28.73
CA PRO A 224 14.58 -15.55 -29.27
C PRO A 224 15.76 -14.72 -28.74
N ARG A 225 15.53 -13.41 -28.54
CA ARG A 225 16.52 -12.47 -27.99
C ARG A 225 16.98 -12.81 -26.57
N VAL A 226 16.12 -13.43 -25.75
CA VAL A 226 16.48 -13.88 -24.40
C VAL A 226 17.41 -15.09 -24.50
N GLY A 227 17.08 -16.04 -25.36
CA GLY A 227 17.89 -17.22 -25.62
C GLY A 227 19.30 -16.84 -26.08
N ASP A 228 19.40 -15.94 -27.05
CA ASP A 228 20.68 -15.43 -27.56
C ASP A 228 21.50 -14.72 -26.48
N HIS A 229 20.87 -13.95 -25.60
CA HIS A 229 21.56 -13.21 -24.54
C HIS A 229 22.15 -14.11 -23.44
N TYR A 230 21.47 -15.21 -23.10
CA TYR A 230 21.87 -16.08 -21.98
C TYR A 230 22.64 -17.35 -22.40
N PHE A 231 22.44 -17.85 -23.62
CA PHE A 231 22.97 -19.15 -24.09
C PHE A 231 23.71 -19.09 -25.43
N GLY A 232 23.78 -17.90 -26.06
CA GLY A 232 24.55 -17.65 -27.28
C GLY A 232 26.04 -17.42 -27.04
#